data_AF-A0A3S0YNP5-F1
#
_entry.id   AF-A0A3S0YNP5-F1
#
_cell.length_a   1.000
_cell.length_b   1.000
_cell.length_c   1.000
_cell.angle_alpha   90.00
_cell.angle_beta   90.00
_cell.angle_gamma   90.00
#
_symmetry.space_group_name_H-M   'P 1'
#
loop_
_entity.id
_entity.type
_entity.pdbx_description
1 polymer ?
#
loop_
_entity_poly.entity_id
_entity_poly.type
_entity_poly.pdbx_seq_one_letter_code
_entity_poly.pdbx_strand_id
1 'polypeptide(L)'
;MGELEKILLMINRWGYLNIEQVALLTQKSFVSTKRILERNLKKGFYKIDQHTRKNIYYLSHKGNTFVGRDHKKAIKINCYELPHQDMLIKWLVAQNDIEHYQTERELKMENGNLNAYPDLIVYKTDGAIQLVEFESTQKSPSRFKKKLDEHTKWLRNGGQIYWITPTQTLANWIQRQIDKDDFKPELQQVIIWSTQ
;
A
#
# COMPACT_ATOMS: atom_id res chain seq x y z
N MET A 1 8.75 13.85 -16.56
CA MET A 1 9.26 13.13 -15.37
C MET A 1 10.24 12.05 -15.80
N GLY A 2 11.49 12.11 -15.31
CA GLY A 2 12.52 11.12 -15.66
C GLY A 2 12.27 9.76 -15.02
N GLU A 3 12.89 8.68 -15.53
CA GLU A 3 12.67 7.33 -14.99
C GLU A 3 13.10 7.17 -13.54
N LEU A 4 14.25 7.76 -13.17
CA LEU A 4 14.71 7.78 -11.78
C LEU A 4 13.71 8.50 -10.88
N GLU A 5 13.19 9.64 -11.32
CA GLU A 5 12.24 10.44 -10.55
C GLU A 5 10.94 9.65 -10.28
N LYS A 6 10.43 8.93 -11.29
CA LYS A 6 9.30 7.99 -11.11
C LYS A 6 9.60 6.93 -10.04
N ILE A 7 10.78 6.31 -10.09
CA ILE A 7 11.20 5.31 -9.09
C ILE A 7 11.27 5.92 -7.68
N LEU A 8 11.88 7.11 -7.54
CA LEU A 8 11.98 7.80 -6.25
C LEU A 8 10.61 8.15 -5.68
N LEU A 9 9.67 8.57 -6.54
CA LEU A 9 8.29 8.81 -6.14
C LEU A 9 7.61 7.52 -5.65
N MET A 10 7.76 6.40 -6.35
CA MET A 10 7.21 5.11 -5.89
C MET A 10 7.80 4.70 -4.53
N ILE A 11 9.11 4.81 -4.34
CA ILE A 11 9.76 4.54 -3.05
C ILE A 11 9.20 5.49 -1.98
N ASN A 12 8.97 6.76 -2.29
CA ASN A 12 8.39 7.70 -1.33
C ASN A 12 6.98 7.30 -0.90
N ARG A 13 6.11 6.99 -1.88
CA ARG A 13 4.70 6.62 -1.64
C ARG A 13 4.60 5.41 -0.73
N TRP A 14 5.40 4.39 -1.01
CA TRP A 14 5.37 3.13 -0.27
C TRP A 14 6.34 3.08 0.92
N GLY A 15 7.21 4.07 1.05
CA GLY A 15 8.20 4.22 2.11
C GLY A 15 9.49 3.47 1.83
N TYR A 16 9.38 2.18 1.49
CA TYR A 16 10.48 1.36 1.04
C TYR A 16 10.00 0.27 0.09
N LEU A 17 10.85 -0.15 -0.84
CA LEU A 17 10.51 -1.14 -1.87
C LEU A 17 11.71 -2.04 -2.19
N ASN A 18 11.48 -3.29 -2.55
CA ASN A 18 12.48 -4.09 -3.26
C ASN A 18 12.42 -3.83 -4.79
N ILE A 19 13.37 -4.38 -5.54
CA ILE A 19 13.48 -4.13 -7.00
C ILE A 19 12.24 -4.64 -7.74
N GLU A 20 11.73 -5.82 -7.36
CA GLU A 20 10.56 -6.42 -8.00
C GLU A 20 9.32 -5.53 -7.83
N GLN A 21 9.10 -4.99 -6.64
CA GLN A 21 8.01 -4.06 -6.36
C GLN A 21 8.17 -2.74 -7.15
N VAL A 22 9.39 -2.18 -7.22
CA VAL A 22 9.65 -0.99 -8.05
C VAL A 22 9.38 -1.30 -9.52
N ALA A 23 9.83 -2.46 -10.01
CA ALA A 23 9.65 -2.88 -11.40
C ALA A 23 8.15 -3.01 -11.74
N LEU A 24 7.36 -3.62 -10.84
CA LEU A 24 5.90 -3.71 -10.98
C LEU A 24 5.24 -2.32 -11.03
N LEU A 25 5.51 -1.47 -10.03
CA LEU A 25 4.90 -0.13 -9.93
C LEU A 25 5.29 0.80 -11.08
N THR A 26 6.47 0.61 -11.67
CA THR A 26 6.95 1.42 -12.81
C THR A 26 6.70 0.77 -14.16
N GLN A 27 6.07 -0.41 -14.20
CA GLN A 27 5.82 -1.21 -15.40
C GLN A 27 7.10 -1.42 -16.23
N LYS A 28 8.19 -1.78 -15.55
CA LYS A 28 9.50 -2.03 -16.13
C LYS A 28 9.98 -3.44 -15.86
N SER A 29 10.93 -3.89 -16.67
CA SER A 29 11.64 -5.14 -16.35
C SER A 29 12.51 -4.96 -15.10
N PHE A 30 12.69 -6.06 -14.36
CA PHE A 30 13.61 -6.13 -13.23
C PHE A 30 15.01 -5.60 -13.60
N VAL A 31 15.54 -6.04 -14.75
CA VAL A 31 16.87 -5.66 -15.23
C VAL A 31 16.98 -4.17 -15.52
N SER A 32 15.96 -3.58 -16.15
CA SER A 32 15.91 -2.14 -16.43
C SER A 32 15.91 -1.33 -15.13
N THR A 33 15.02 -1.69 -14.21
CA THR A 33 14.88 -1.06 -12.89
C THR A 33 16.19 -1.12 -12.09
N LYS A 34 16.80 -2.31 -12.03
CA LYS A 34 18.10 -2.53 -11.37
C LYS A 34 19.19 -1.63 -11.96
N ARG A 35 19.32 -1.58 -13.29
CA ARG A 35 20.32 -0.72 -13.97
C ARG A 35 20.10 0.76 -13.71
N ILE A 36 18.84 1.23 -13.68
CA ILE A 36 18.53 2.63 -13.38
C ILE A 36 18.99 2.98 -11.96
N LEU A 37 18.67 2.14 -10.98
CA LEU A 37 19.12 2.33 -9.60
C LEU A 37 20.65 2.34 -9.54
N GLU A 38 21.33 1.27 -9.97
CA GLU A 38 22.80 1.14 -9.91
C GLU A 38 23.55 2.34 -10.52
N ARG A 39 23.14 2.82 -11.70
CA ARG A 39 23.76 3.98 -12.37
C ARG A 39 23.59 5.29 -11.59
N ASN A 40 22.56 5.39 -10.77
CA ASN A 40 22.22 6.59 -10.01
C ASN A 40 22.58 6.51 -8.53
N LEU A 41 23.21 5.42 -8.07
CA LEU A 41 23.59 5.23 -6.67
C LEU A 41 24.46 6.39 -6.13
N LYS A 42 25.44 6.84 -6.92
CA LYS A 42 26.34 7.95 -6.55
C LYS A 42 25.61 9.28 -6.34
N LYS A 43 24.39 9.45 -6.85
CA LYS A 43 23.59 10.66 -6.62
C LYS A 43 23.11 10.77 -5.17
N GLY A 44 23.05 9.65 -4.45
CA GLY A 44 22.73 9.62 -3.02
C GLY A 44 21.26 9.92 -2.69
N PHE A 45 20.33 9.73 -3.62
CA PHE A 45 18.90 9.98 -3.37
C PHE A 45 18.26 8.91 -2.49
N TYR A 46 18.68 7.66 -2.60
CA TYR A 46 18.15 6.56 -1.81
C TYR A 46 19.30 5.83 -1.10
N LYS A 47 18.94 5.06 -0.08
CA LYS A 47 19.81 4.12 0.62
C LYS A 47 19.32 2.70 0.36
N ILE A 48 20.22 1.75 0.55
CA ILE A 48 19.95 0.32 0.38
C ILE A 48 20.12 -0.33 1.74
N ASP A 49 19.10 -1.06 2.17
CA ASP A 49 19.20 -1.98 3.29
C ASP A 49 19.33 -3.42 2.77
N GLN A 50 20.27 -4.16 3.37
CA GLN A 50 20.68 -5.51 2.96
C GLN A 50 20.48 -6.55 4.07
N HIS A 51 19.75 -6.22 5.15
CA HIS A 51 19.45 -7.19 6.22
C HIS A 51 18.52 -8.35 5.80
N THR A 52 17.94 -8.29 4.60
CA THR A 52 17.12 -9.38 4.05
C THR A 52 17.77 -9.95 2.79
N ARG A 53 17.26 -11.09 2.29
CA ARG A 53 17.72 -11.67 1.01
C ARG A 53 17.53 -10.73 -0.18
N LYS A 54 16.64 -9.75 -0.09
CA LYS A 54 16.39 -8.75 -1.13
C LYS A 54 16.88 -7.38 -0.67
N ASN A 55 17.49 -6.62 -1.57
CA ASN A 55 17.82 -5.23 -1.31
C ASN A 55 16.54 -4.42 -1.12
N ILE A 56 16.45 -3.66 -0.04
CA ILE A 56 15.33 -2.77 0.26
C ILE A 56 15.78 -1.33 0.04
N TYR A 57 15.10 -0.61 -0.83
CA TYR A 57 15.40 0.75 -1.23
C TYR A 57 14.47 1.70 -0.48
N TYR A 58 15.04 2.73 0.15
CA TYR A 58 14.30 3.77 0.87
C TYR A 58 14.96 5.12 0.63
N LEU A 59 14.19 6.21 0.69
CA LEU A 59 14.73 7.53 0.40
C LEU A 59 15.68 8.02 1.51
N SER A 60 16.80 8.60 1.10
CA SER A 60 17.65 9.41 1.98
C SER A 60 16.98 10.76 2.25
N HIS A 61 17.54 11.58 3.17
CA HIS A 61 17.07 12.95 3.35
C HIS A 61 17.09 13.74 2.04
N LYS A 62 18.20 13.67 1.28
CA LYS A 62 18.34 14.29 -0.05
C LYS A 62 17.28 13.82 -1.04
N GLY A 63 16.95 12.53 -1.04
CA GLY A 63 15.90 11.97 -1.89
C GLY A 63 14.51 12.49 -1.54
N ASN A 64 14.19 12.59 -0.24
CA ASN A 64 12.93 13.16 0.23
C ASN A 64 12.80 14.63 -0.22
N THR A 65 13.84 15.45 -0.02
CA THR A 65 13.86 16.84 -0.49
C THR A 65 13.68 16.93 -2.00
N PHE A 66 14.35 16.04 -2.76
CA PHE A 66 14.25 16.01 -4.22
C PHE A 66 12.82 15.75 -4.72
N VAL A 67 12.06 14.87 -4.05
CA VAL A 67 10.64 14.62 -4.38
C VAL A 67 9.68 15.62 -3.72
N GLY A 68 10.20 16.78 -3.30
CA GLY A 68 9.40 17.89 -2.76
C GLY A 68 8.95 17.72 -1.31
N ARG A 69 9.69 16.97 -0.47
CA ARG A 69 9.31 16.76 0.94
C ARG A 69 10.38 17.22 1.93
N ASP A 70 9.97 18.08 2.87
CA ASP A 70 10.73 18.45 4.08
C ASP A 70 10.49 17.45 5.22
N HIS A 71 10.81 16.16 5.00
CA HIS A 71 10.68 15.17 6.05
C HIS A 71 12.01 15.01 6.83
N LYS A 72 11.98 15.37 8.12
CA LYS A 72 13.15 15.29 9.03
C LYS A 72 13.35 13.91 9.67
N LYS A 73 12.36 13.01 9.63
CA LYS A 73 12.45 11.70 10.27
C LYS A 73 12.87 10.62 9.28
N ALA A 74 13.83 9.79 9.70
CA ALA A 74 14.23 8.62 8.93
C ALA A 74 13.08 7.60 8.87
N ILE A 75 12.90 6.97 7.71
CA ILE A 75 11.96 5.85 7.56
C ILE A 75 12.52 4.65 8.31
N LYS A 76 11.75 4.14 9.28
CA LYS A 76 12.04 2.86 9.92
C LYS A 76 11.55 1.76 9.00
N ILE A 77 12.45 0.90 8.54
CA ILE A 77 12.10 -0.24 7.68
C ILE A 77 11.52 -1.34 8.56
N ASN A 78 10.34 -1.86 8.19
CA ASN A 78 9.75 -3.04 8.79
C ASN A 78 9.67 -4.15 7.74
N CYS A 79 10.66 -5.04 7.72
CA CYS A 79 10.72 -6.11 6.71
C CYS A 79 9.56 -7.12 6.82
N TYR A 80 8.88 -7.19 7.96
CA TYR A 80 7.68 -8.02 8.14
C TYR A 80 6.47 -7.49 7.37
N GLU A 81 6.46 -6.21 6.98
CA GLU A 81 5.39 -5.61 6.18
C GLU A 81 5.59 -5.82 4.67
N LEU A 82 6.78 -6.24 4.23
CA LEU A 82 7.06 -6.43 2.79
C LEU A 82 6.10 -7.42 2.10
N PRO A 83 5.74 -8.58 2.68
CA PRO A 83 4.77 -9.48 2.05
C PRO A 83 3.37 -8.86 1.94
N HIS A 84 2.95 -8.11 2.97
CA HIS A 84 1.67 -7.39 2.96
C HIS A 84 1.66 -6.34 1.83
N GLN A 85 2.73 -5.55 1.75
CA GLN A 85 2.92 -4.54 0.72
C GLN A 85 3.02 -5.13 -0.69
N ASP A 86 3.68 -6.29 -0.85
CA ASP A 86 3.75 -7.01 -2.13
C ASP A 86 2.37 -7.41 -2.65
N MET A 87 1.47 -7.86 -1.76
CA MET A 87 0.09 -8.19 -2.13
C MET A 87 -0.71 -6.98 -2.56
N LEU A 88 -0.64 -5.89 -1.81
CA LEU A 88 -1.28 -4.64 -2.19
C LEU A 88 -0.79 -4.14 -3.55
N ILE A 89 0.52 -4.15 -3.80
CA ILE A 89 1.11 -3.71 -5.08
C ILE A 89 0.64 -4.59 -6.23
N LYS A 90 0.70 -5.92 -6.09
CA LYS A 90 0.29 -6.83 -7.16
C LYS A 90 -1.21 -6.71 -7.45
N TRP A 91 -2.04 -6.60 -6.42
CA TRP A 91 -3.47 -6.35 -6.62
C TRP A 91 -3.70 -5.01 -7.32
N LEU A 92 -3.04 -3.94 -6.87
CA LEU A 92 -3.16 -2.59 -7.42
C LEU A 92 -2.78 -2.55 -8.91
N VAL A 93 -1.64 -3.16 -9.28
CA VAL A 93 -1.14 -3.18 -10.67
C VAL A 93 -1.99 -4.07 -11.59
N ALA A 94 -2.73 -5.03 -11.03
CA ALA A 94 -3.65 -5.87 -11.80
C ALA A 94 -4.98 -5.16 -12.15
N GLN A 95 -5.29 -4.02 -11.52
CA GLN A 95 -6.47 -3.24 -11.84
C GLN A 95 -6.24 -2.38 -13.09
N ASN A 96 -7.24 -2.27 -13.96
CA ASN A 96 -7.18 -1.50 -15.21
C ASN A 96 -7.99 -0.19 -15.15
N ASP A 97 -8.72 0.03 -14.07
CA ASP A 97 -9.72 1.08 -13.87
C ASP A 97 -9.32 2.06 -12.75
N ILE A 98 -8.03 2.14 -12.43
CA ILE A 98 -7.49 3.06 -11.42
C ILE A 98 -6.99 4.35 -12.07
N GLU A 99 -7.58 5.47 -11.68
CA GLU A 99 -7.11 6.81 -12.02
C GLU A 99 -6.00 7.26 -11.05
N HIS A 100 -6.23 7.08 -9.75
CA HIS A 100 -5.30 7.50 -8.71
C HIS A 100 -5.35 6.57 -7.49
N TYR A 101 -4.29 6.57 -6.69
CA TYR A 101 -4.28 5.89 -5.39
C TYR A 101 -3.42 6.66 -4.39
N GLN A 102 -3.77 6.53 -3.11
CA GLN A 102 -2.98 6.99 -1.98
C GLN A 102 -2.66 5.82 -1.06
N THR A 103 -1.42 5.74 -0.60
CA THR A 103 -1.00 4.71 0.38
C THR A 103 -1.28 5.14 1.81
N GLU A 104 -1.40 4.16 2.73
CA GLU A 104 -1.43 4.42 4.17
C GLU A 104 -0.34 5.41 4.62
N ARG A 105 0.86 5.27 4.03
CA ARG A 105 2.00 6.14 4.30
C ARG A 105 1.77 7.58 3.82
N GLU A 106 1.24 7.78 2.63
CA GLU A 106 0.89 9.12 2.13
C GLU A 106 -0.14 9.77 3.05
N LEU A 107 -1.17 9.01 3.44
CA LEU A 107 -2.22 9.49 4.33
C LEU A 107 -1.68 9.86 5.72
N LYS A 108 -0.80 9.03 6.32
CA LYS A 108 -0.11 9.34 7.57
C LYS A 108 0.68 10.63 7.49
N MET A 109 1.31 10.88 6.34
CA MET A 109 2.09 12.10 6.12
C MET A 109 1.21 13.33 5.91
N GLU A 110 0.07 13.19 5.26
CA GLU A 110 -0.88 14.28 5.03
C GLU A 110 -1.67 14.63 6.30
N ASN A 111 -2.05 13.62 7.09
CA ASN A 111 -3.09 13.79 8.10
C ASN A 111 -2.68 13.56 9.55
N GLY A 112 -1.45 13.09 9.86
CA GLY A 112 -0.73 13.16 11.16
C GLY A 112 -1.38 12.62 12.45
N ASN A 113 -2.71 12.57 12.54
CA ASN A 113 -3.54 12.57 13.74
C ASN A 113 -4.79 11.68 13.58
N LEU A 114 -4.97 10.96 12.45
CA LEU A 114 -6.07 10.00 12.35
C LEU A 114 -5.76 8.74 13.17
N ASN A 115 -6.79 8.24 13.84
CA ASN A 115 -6.72 7.04 14.68
C ASN A 115 -6.43 5.77 13.87
N ALA A 116 -6.79 5.77 12.59
CA ALA A 116 -6.56 4.67 11.65
C ALA A 116 -6.48 5.18 10.22
N TYR A 117 -5.74 4.44 9.40
CA TYR A 117 -5.58 4.69 7.99
C TYR A 117 -5.86 3.39 7.24
N PRO A 118 -6.62 3.42 6.14
CA PRO A 118 -6.74 2.27 5.27
C PRO A 118 -5.38 1.94 4.64
N ASP A 119 -5.18 0.67 4.27
CA ASP A 119 -3.95 0.27 3.58
C ASP A 119 -3.76 1.05 2.26
N LEU A 120 -4.84 1.22 1.48
CA LEU A 120 -4.90 2.12 0.32
C LEU A 120 -6.25 2.85 0.22
N ILE A 121 -6.23 4.02 -0.43
CA ILE A 121 -7.41 4.62 -1.06
C ILE A 121 -7.22 4.53 -2.57
N VAL A 122 -8.22 4.02 -3.28
CA VAL A 122 -8.24 3.91 -4.73
C VAL A 122 -9.33 4.81 -5.29
N TYR A 123 -8.95 5.59 -6.30
CA TYR A 123 -9.84 6.45 -7.07
C TYR A 123 -9.99 5.82 -8.46
N LYS A 124 -11.21 5.41 -8.77
CA LYS A 124 -11.57 4.71 -10.00
C LYS A 124 -11.87 5.70 -11.12
N THR A 125 -11.73 5.24 -12.35
CA THR A 125 -11.99 6.04 -13.55
C THR A 125 -13.47 6.43 -13.72
N ASP A 126 -14.39 5.74 -13.06
CA ASP A 126 -15.81 6.07 -13.01
C ASP A 126 -16.17 7.07 -11.89
N GLY A 127 -15.16 7.57 -11.16
CA GLY A 127 -15.32 8.49 -10.04
C GLY A 127 -15.58 7.82 -8.69
N ALA A 128 -15.66 6.48 -8.63
CA ALA A 128 -15.78 5.78 -7.36
C ALA A 128 -14.50 5.90 -6.52
N ILE A 129 -14.68 5.98 -5.20
CA ILE A 129 -13.57 5.97 -4.23
C ILE A 129 -13.74 4.77 -3.32
N GLN A 130 -12.67 3.99 -3.16
CA GLN A 130 -12.68 2.75 -2.41
C GLN A 130 -11.56 2.74 -1.38
N LEU A 131 -11.90 2.40 -0.14
CA LEU A 131 -10.90 2.00 0.84
C LEU A 131 -10.53 0.55 0.58
N VAL A 132 -9.24 0.25 0.62
CA VAL A 132 -8.74 -1.10 0.43
C VAL A 132 -8.01 -1.53 1.69
N GLU A 133 -8.32 -2.73 2.15
CA GLU A 133 -7.74 -3.35 3.32
C GLU A 133 -7.27 -4.75 2.98
N PHE A 134 -6.03 -5.10 3.33
CA PHE A 134 -5.48 -6.42 3.10
C PHE A 134 -5.32 -7.21 4.40
N GLU A 135 -5.95 -8.37 4.45
CA GLU A 135 -5.91 -9.28 5.59
C GLU A 135 -5.23 -10.60 5.19
N SER A 136 -3.98 -10.78 5.62
CA SER A 136 -3.21 -12.01 5.39
C SER A 136 -3.31 -13.03 6.52
N THR A 137 -3.88 -12.65 7.65
CA THR A 137 -4.00 -13.49 8.85
C THR A 137 -5.35 -13.29 9.52
N GLN A 138 -5.84 -14.31 10.20
CA GLN A 138 -7.10 -14.23 10.93
C GLN A 138 -6.89 -13.46 12.24
N LYS A 139 -7.26 -12.17 12.27
CA LYS A 139 -7.23 -11.36 13.49
C LYS A 139 -8.25 -11.87 14.51
N SER A 140 -8.09 -11.46 15.77
CA SER A 140 -9.18 -11.68 16.75
C SER A 140 -10.42 -10.89 16.31
N PRO A 141 -11.64 -11.39 16.58
CA PRO A 141 -12.88 -10.66 16.27
C PRO A 141 -12.88 -9.22 16.81
N SER A 142 -12.37 -9.01 18.02
CA SER A 142 -12.24 -7.68 18.63
C SER A 142 -11.32 -6.73 17.86
N ARG A 143 -10.19 -7.24 17.32
CA ARG A 143 -9.27 -6.43 16.52
C ARG A 143 -9.87 -6.07 15.17
N PHE A 144 -10.62 -6.98 14.56
CA PHE A 144 -11.31 -6.69 13.30
C PHE A 144 -12.46 -5.71 13.49
N LYS A 145 -13.29 -5.91 14.52
CA LYS A 145 -14.36 -4.97 14.87
C LYS A 145 -13.83 -3.56 15.11
N LYS A 146 -12.72 -3.41 15.85
CA LYS A 146 -12.06 -2.12 16.03
C LYS A 146 -11.68 -1.45 14.69
N LYS A 147 -11.10 -2.22 13.76
CA LYS A 147 -10.74 -1.74 12.41
C LYS A 147 -11.98 -1.33 11.61
N LEU A 148 -13.07 -2.07 11.72
CA LEU A 148 -14.35 -1.73 11.07
C LEU A 148 -14.99 -0.47 11.68
N ASP A 149 -14.94 -0.31 13.01
CA ASP A 149 -15.42 0.88 13.71
C ASP A 149 -14.69 2.15 13.24
N GLU A 150 -13.39 2.03 13.00
CA GLU A 150 -12.55 3.10 12.47
C GLU A 150 -13.01 3.58 11.07
N HIS A 151 -13.62 2.70 10.27
CA HIS A 151 -14.15 3.02 8.94
C HIS A 151 -15.65 3.33 8.90
N THR A 152 -16.35 3.27 10.04
CA THR A 152 -17.81 3.45 10.10
C THR A 152 -18.26 4.80 9.52
N LYS A 153 -17.49 5.88 9.74
CA LYS A 153 -17.81 7.21 9.17
C LYS A 153 -17.79 7.19 7.64
N TRP A 154 -16.82 6.51 7.04
CA TRP A 154 -16.71 6.38 5.58
C TRP A 154 -17.92 5.65 5.00
N LEU A 155 -18.25 4.49 5.57
CA LEU A 155 -19.42 3.70 5.21
C LEU A 155 -20.74 4.49 5.39
N ARG A 156 -20.90 5.25 6.48
CA ARG A 156 -22.08 6.11 6.71
C ARG A 156 -22.31 7.11 5.57
N ASN A 157 -21.24 7.63 5.00
CA ASN A 157 -21.29 8.58 3.89
C ASN A 157 -21.43 7.92 2.51
N GLY A 158 -21.65 6.60 2.45
CA GLY A 158 -21.84 5.86 1.20
C GLY A 158 -20.53 5.37 0.57
N GLY A 159 -19.40 5.53 1.26
CA GLY A 159 -18.12 5.02 0.80
C GLY A 159 -18.02 3.50 0.86
N GLN A 160 -17.19 2.91 0.00
CA GLN A 160 -17.00 1.46 -0.10
C GLN A 160 -15.70 0.97 0.55
N ILE A 161 -15.69 -0.26 1.05
CA ILE A 161 -14.49 -0.94 1.57
C ILE A 161 -14.29 -2.28 0.87
N TYR A 162 -13.08 -2.50 0.37
CA TYR A 162 -12.65 -3.73 -0.29
C TYR A 162 -11.68 -4.47 0.64
N TRP A 163 -12.11 -5.62 1.13
CA TRP A 163 -11.34 -6.50 2.01
C TRP A 163 -10.66 -7.59 1.18
N ILE A 164 -9.38 -7.39 0.88
CA ILE A 164 -8.57 -8.30 0.09
C ILE A 164 -7.95 -9.36 1.00
N THR A 165 -7.99 -10.62 0.57
CA THR A 165 -7.44 -11.74 1.34
C THR A 165 -6.94 -12.86 0.44
N PRO A 166 -5.90 -13.62 0.83
CA PRO A 166 -5.31 -14.64 -0.04
C PRO A 166 -6.08 -15.97 -0.07
N THR A 167 -7.00 -16.23 0.87
CA THR A 167 -7.63 -17.55 1.00
C THR A 167 -9.14 -17.47 1.21
N GLN A 168 -9.85 -18.50 0.75
CA GLN A 168 -11.29 -18.66 0.97
C GLN A 168 -11.63 -18.73 2.46
N THR A 169 -10.80 -19.40 3.27
CA THR A 169 -11.03 -19.52 4.72
C THR A 169 -11.05 -18.15 5.40
N LEU A 170 -10.09 -17.30 5.06
CA LEU A 170 -10.04 -15.93 5.57
C LEU A 170 -11.20 -15.09 5.02
N ALA A 171 -11.53 -15.22 3.74
CA ALA A 171 -12.68 -14.52 3.16
C ALA A 171 -13.99 -14.85 3.89
N ASN A 172 -14.25 -16.14 4.12
CA ASN A 172 -15.42 -16.59 4.88
C ASN A 172 -15.40 -16.03 6.31
N TRP A 173 -14.22 -15.93 6.94
CA TRP A 173 -14.10 -15.39 8.28
C TRP A 173 -14.39 -13.88 8.33
N ILE A 174 -13.85 -13.11 7.37
CA ILE A 174 -14.08 -11.66 7.22
C ILE A 174 -15.56 -11.40 6.97
N GLN A 175 -16.18 -12.12 6.02
CA GLN A 175 -17.60 -11.98 5.71
C GLN A 175 -18.46 -12.20 6.96
N ARG A 176 -18.19 -13.25 7.74
CA ARG A 176 -18.88 -13.48 9.02
C ARG A 176 -18.68 -12.37 10.05
N GLN A 177 -17.59 -11.60 10.00
CA GLN A 177 -17.44 -10.44 10.90
C GLN A 177 -18.26 -9.25 10.40
N ILE A 178 -18.28 -9.02 9.08
CA ILE A 178 -19.11 -7.99 8.45
C ILE A 178 -20.60 -8.25 8.72
N ASP A 179 -21.04 -9.50 8.53
CA ASP A 179 -22.44 -9.91 8.74
C ASP A 179 -22.89 -9.76 10.20
N LYS A 180 -21.96 -9.82 11.17
CA LYS A 180 -22.29 -9.58 12.58
C LYS A 180 -22.42 -8.10 12.92
N ASP A 181 -21.85 -7.24 12.10
CA ASP A 181 -21.84 -5.81 12.34
C ASP A 181 -23.15 -5.15 11.92
N ASP A 182 -23.93 -5.83 11.06
CA ASP A 182 -25.17 -5.39 10.41
C ASP A 182 -25.08 -4.02 9.68
N PHE A 183 -23.92 -3.37 9.71
CA PHE A 183 -23.75 -1.99 9.29
C PHE A 183 -23.29 -1.91 7.83
N LYS A 184 -24.24 -1.49 6.98
CA LYS A 184 -24.08 -1.36 5.53
C LYS A 184 -23.23 -2.48 4.88
N PRO A 185 -23.57 -3.77 5.08
CA PRO A 185 -22.84 -4.87 4.47
C PRO A 185 -22.74 -4.74 2.95
N GLU A 186 -23.72 -4.10 2.31
CA GLU A 186 -23.76 -3.83 0.87
C GLU A 186 -22.67 -2.87 0.36
N LEU A 187 -22.05 -2.08 1.25
CA LEU A 187 -20.93 -1.20 0.91
C LEU A 187 -19.57 -1.85 1.15
N GLN A 188 -19.56 -3.13 1.50
CA GLN A 188 -18.35 -3.87 1.81
C GLN A 188 -18.24 -5.09 0.90
N GLN A 189 -17.05 -5.30 0.33
CA GLN A 189 -16.79 -6.43 -0.55
C GLN A 189 -15.58 -7.22 -0.07
N VAL A 190 -15.73 -8.53 0.06
CA VAL A 190 -14.61 -9.43 0.36
C VAL A 190 -14.09 -10.01 -0.96
N ILE A 191 -12.79 -9.84 -1.22
CA ILE A 191 -12.14 -10.23 -2.46
C ILE A 191 -11.04 -11.23 -2.17
N ILE A 192 -11.12 -12.39 -2.80
CA ILE A 192 -10.06 -13.39 -2.75
C ILE A 192 -9.04 -13.06 -3.84
N TRP A 193 -7.83 -12.76 -3.42
CA TRP A 193 -6.70 -12.50 -4.30
C TRP A 193 -5.49 -13.30 -3.84
N SER A 194 -5.32 -14.48 -4.43
CA SER A 194 -4.10 -15.25 -4.31
C SER A 194 -3.19 -14.91 -5.48
N THR A 195 -2.05 -14.28 -5.21
CA THR A 195 -1.01 -14.24 -6.23
C THR A 195 -0.31 -15.60 -6.20
N GLN A 196 -0.58 -16.42 -7.21
CA GLN A 196 0.31 -17.54 -7.54
C GLN A 196 1.72 -17.02 -7.82
#